data_AF-A0A6A5F3B5-F1
#
_entry.id   AF-A0A6A5F3B5-F1
#
_cell.length_a   1.000
_cell.length_b   1.000
_cell.length_c   1.000
_cell.angle_alpha   90.00
_cell.angle_beta   90.00
_cell.angle_gamma   90.00
#
_symmetry.space_group_name_H-M   'P 1'
#
loop_
_entity.id
_entity.type
_entity.pdbx_description
1 polymer ?
#
loop_
_entity_poly.entity_id
_entity_poly.type
_entity_poly.pdbx_seq_one_letter_code
_entity_poly.pdbx_strand_id
1 'polypeptide(L)'
;MEGHCRVQVDITDFNDNAPEIVFTSQPKPVREDAPSGTVVALISARDLDSGDNGKVTLQLTKGSPFNLKPSFSNNYALVTNGLLDRESFSEYNIEITATDSGSPPLSSKKIIPVSITDVNDNPPIFTQPSYNVYLKENGVPGSILYSVSASDLDFGENAKISYSILDSKVQDVSVSSYVYINSDNGSIYSMHSFDYEKLKVFQIQVQAKDQGSPSLSSNATVHVFILDQNDNAPAVIYPLLRALGSLSSEDAPLR
;
A
#
# COMPACT_ATOMS: atom_id res chain seq x y z
N MET A 1 -58.84 74.08 -0.68
CA MET A 1 -58.81 72.69 -0.18
C MET A 1 -57.67 72.01 -0.89
N GLU A 2 -56.57 71.76 -0.19
CA GLU A 2 -55.52 70.88 -0.73
C GLU A 2 -55.94 69.44 -0.46
N GLY A 3 -56.08 68.66 -1.53
CA GLY A 3 -56.40 67.24 -1.45
C GLY A 3 -55.11 66.45 -1.34
N HIS A 4 -54.99 65.61 -0.30
CA HIS A 4 -53.91 64.65 -0.21
C HIS A 4 -54.38 63.29 -0.74
N CYS A 5 -53.52 62.63 -1.51
CA CYS A 5 -53.71 61.26 -1.98
C CYS A 5 -52.59 60.40 -1.39
N ARG A 6 -52.91 59.16 -1.00
CA ARG A 6 -51.92 58.14 -0.62
C ARG A 6 -51.78 57.17 -1.78
N VAL A 7 -50.56 57.04 -2.31
CA VAL A 7 -50.20 56.00 -3.25
C VAL A 7 -49.57 54.85 -2.48
N GLN A 8 -50.08 53.65 -2.70
CA GLN A 8 -49.45 52.40 -2.25
C GLN A 8 -48.88 51.71 -3.48
N VAL A 9 -47.61 51.35 -3.40
CA VAL A 9 -46.89 50.59 -4.44
C VAL A 9 -46.51 49.26 -3.81
N ASP A 10 -47.13 48.19 -4.28
CA ASP A 10 -46.78 46.83 -3.88
C ASP A 10 -45.80 46.27 -4.89
N ILE A 11 -44.58 45.96 -4.44
CA ILE A 11 -43.53 45.36 -5.27
C ILE A 11 -43.70 43.85 -5.25
N THR A 12 -43.75 43.24 -6.42
CA THR A 12 -43.77 41.78 -6.59
C THR A 12 -42.38 41.25 -6.87
N ASP A 13 -42.05 40.11 -6.28
CA ASP A 13 -40.80 39.41 -6.48
C ASP A 13 -40.67 38.82 -7.91
N PHE A 14 -39.45 38.78 -8.43
CA PHE A 14 -39.12 38.15 -9.71
C PHE A 14 -37.88 37.28 -9.53
N ASN A 15 -37.81 36.14 -10.22
CA ASN A 15 -36.69 35.19 -10.07
C ASN A 15 -35.42 35.73 -10.74
N ASP A 16 -34.69 36.62 -10.06
CA ASP A 16 -33.49 37.27 -10.56
C ASP A 16 -32.22 36.94 -9.76
N ASN A 17 -32.33 36.16 -8.69
CA ASN A 17 -31.19 35.64 -7.94
C ASN A 17 -31.07 34.12 -8.15
N ALA A 18 -29.86 33.67 -8.49
CA ALA A 18 -29.60 32.24 -8.59
C ALA A 18 -29.21 31.68 -7.21
N PRO A 19 -29.52 30.41 -6.92
CA PRO A 19 -29.23 29.82 -5.62
C PRO A 19 -27.73 29.69 -5.39
N GLU A 20 -27.27 29.90 -4.15
CA GLU A 20 -25.89 29.75 -3.71
C GLU A 20 -25.73 28.53 -2.78
N ILE A 21 -24.73 27.70 -3.07
CA ILE A 21 -24.35 26.55 -2.22
C ILE A 21 -23.32 26.97 -1.17
N VAL A 22 -23.68 26.92 0.10
CA VAL A 22 -22.86 27.33 1.24
C VAL A 22 -22.49 26.15 2.13
N PHE A 23 -21.21 25.98 2.43
CA PHE A 23 -20.74 24.98 3.39
C PHE A 23 -21.01 25.46 4.81
N THR A 24 -21.73 24.65 5.59
CA THR A 24 -21.91 24.88 7.03
C THR A 24 -20.84 24.15 7.85
N SER A 25 -20.11 23.22 7.24
CA SER A 25 -18.88 22.65 7.77
C SER A 25 -17.88 22.36 6.64
N GLN A 26 -16.59 22.42 6.96
CA GLN A 26 -15.53 22.08 6.02
C GLN A 26 -15.57 20.58 5.66
N PRO A 27 -15.40 20.21 4.38
CA PRO A 27 -15.23 18.81 3.98
C PRO A 27 -14.06 18.18 4.73
N LYS A 28 -14.30 17.01 5.31
CA LYS A 28 -13.26 16.23 5.97
C LYS A 28 -12.79 15.09 5.07
N PRO A 29 -11.51 14.71 5.14
CA PRO A 29 -11.05 13.46 4.57
C PRO A 29 -11.85 12.29 5.13
N VAL A 30 -12.08 11.27 4.30
CA VAL A 30 -12.92 10.11 4.64
C VAL A 30 -12.06 8.86 4.56
N ARG A 31 -12.08 8.01 5.58
CA ARG A 31 -11.40 6.72 5.51
C ARG A 31 -12.06 5.82 4.47
N GLU A 32 -11.27 5.02 3.76
CA GLU A 32 -11.86 4.10 2.77
C GLU A 32 -12.73 3.00 3.42
N ASP A 33 -12.38 2.60 4.66
CA ASP A 33 -13.17 1.69 5.49
C ASP A 33 -14.42 2.33 6.12
N ALA A 34 -14.72 3.60 5.81
CA ALA A 34 -15.83 4.32 6.41
C ALA A 34 -17.18 3.66 6.05
N PRO A 35 -18.05 3.36 7.03
CA PRO A 35 -19.34 2.76 6.75
C PRO A 35 -20.23 3.71 5.93
N SER A 36 -21.16 3.14 5.18
CA SER A 36 -22.18 3.90 4.47
C SER A 36 -22.99 4.78 5.45
N GLY A 37 -23.21 6.03 5.08
CA GLY A 37 -23.84 7.05 5.92
C GLY A 37 -22.87 7.91 6.73
N THR A 38 -21.56 7.73 6.59
CA THR A 38 -20.55 8.59 7.21
C THR A 38 -20.65 10.00 6.64
N VAL A 39 -20.72 11.01 7.52
CA VAL A 39 -20.87 12.42 7.13
C VAL A 39 -19.52 13.01 6.71
N VAL A 40 -19.47 13.53 5.48
CA VAL A 40 -18.29 14.17 4.88
C VAL A 40 -18.32 15.68 5.10
N ALA A 41 -19.47 16.30 4.82
CA ALA A 41 -19.68 17.74 4.94
C ALA A 41 -21.16 18.04 5.19
N LEU A 42 -21.42 19.19 5.80
CA LEU A 42 -22.75 19.79 5.92
C LEU A 42 -22.85 20.98 4.98
N ILE A 43 -23.95 21.00 4.22
CA ILE A 43 -24.15 21.89 3.09
C ILE A 43 -25.52 22.52 3.24
N SER A 44 -25.63 23.78 2.88
CA SER A 44 -26.89 24.51 2.78
C SER A 44 -26.98 25.16 1.41
N ALA A 45 -28.20 25.46 0.98
CA ALA A 45 -28.43 26.27 -0.20
C ALA A 45 -29.26 27.49 0.21
N ARG A 46 -28.94 28.64 -0.36
CA ARG A 46 -29.63 29.90 -0.08
C ARG A 46 -29.98 30.57 -1.38
N ASP A 47 -31.14 31.19 -1.40
CA ASP A 47 -31.58 32.03 -2.50
C ASP A 47 -32.13 33.33 -1.88
N LEU A 48 -31.92 34.46 -2.56
CA LEU A 48 -32.33 35.77 -2.07
C LEU A 48 -33.78 36.10 -2.45
N ASP A 49 -34.38 35.33 -3.36
CA ASP A 49 -35.75 35.52 -3.82
C ASP A 49 -36.78 34.98 -2.81
N SER A 50 -38.05 35.34 -3.01
CA SER A 50 -39.15 35.00 -2.09
C SER A 50 -40.05 33.89 -2.61
N GLY A 51 -40.71 33.16 -1.72
CA GLY A 51 -41.67 32.12 -2.11
C GLY A 51 -41.02 30.97 -2.89
N ASP A 52 -41.57 30.62 -4.05
CA ASP A 52 -41.05 29.53 -4.89
C ASP A 52 -39.74 29.90 -5.59
N ASN A 53 -39.53 31.19 -5.91
CA ASN A 53 -38.27 31.70 -6.45
C ASN A 53 -37.12 31.47 -5.45
N GLY A 54 -37.39 31.62 -4.14
CA GLY A 54 -36.41 31.34 -3.09
C GLY A 54 -36.22 29.87 -2.70
N LYS A 55 -37.01 28.95 -3.27
CA LYS A 55 -37.08 27.55 -2.81
C LYS A 55 -36.13 26.65 -3.57
N VAL A 56 -35.04 26.26 -2.91
CA VAL A 56 -33.93 25.52 -3.53
C VAL A 56 -33.98 24.02 -3.28
N THR A 57 -33.67 23.24 -4.32
CA THR A 57 -33.42 21.79 -4.24
C THR A 57 -31.97 21.50 -4.62
N LEU A 58 -31.30 20.64 -3.83
CA LEU A 58 -29.95 20.16 -4.13
C LEU A 58 -30.00 18.79 -4.81
N GLN A 59 -29.17 18.62 -5.83
CA GLN A 59 -28.97 17.35 -6.52
C GLN A 59 -27.50 17.07 -6.70
N LEU A 60 -27.13 15.80 -6.58
CA LEU A 60 -25.77 15.31 -6.74
C LEU A 60 -25.69 14.47 -8.02
N THR A 61 -24.55 14.53 -8.72
CA THR A 61 -24.33 13.78 -9.97
C THR A 61 -24.51 12.27 -9.75
N LYS A 62 -25.37 11.65 -10.57
CA LYS A 62 -25.66 10.21 -10.49
C LYS A 62 -24.38 9.39 -10.68
N GLY A 63 -24.27 8.28 -9.95
CA GLY A 63 -23.17 7.32 -10.08
C GLY A 63 -21.98 7.58 -9.13
N SER A 64 -22.01 8.62 -8.30
CA SER A 64 -20.99 8.79 -7.26
C SER A 64 -21.23 7.83 -6.07
N PRO A 65 -20.19 7.43 -5.33
CA PRO A 65 -20.34 6.66 -4.09
C PRO A 65 -20.85 7.51 -2.91
N PHE A 66 -21.34 8.73 -3.16
CA PHE A 66 -21.87 9.66 -2.17
C PHE A 66 -23.34 9.99 -2.42
N ASN A 67 -24.01 10.50 -1.38
CA ASN A 67 -25.41 10.90 -1.43
C ASN A 67 -25.66 12.13 -0.54
N LEU A 68 -26.72 12.87 -0.82
CA LEU A 68 -27.21 13.96 0.01
C LEU A 68 -28.38 13.47 0.85
N LYS A 69 -28.25 13.56 2.18
CA LYS A 69 -29.34 13.29 3.11
C LYS A 69 -29.86 14.59 3.72
N PRO A 70 -31.18 14.80 3.82
CA PRO A 70 -31.73 15.92 4.56
C PRO A 70 -31.22 15.92 6.01
N SER A 71 -30.88 17.09 6.51
CA SER A 71 -30.42 17.36 7.88
C SER A 71 -31.30 18.43 8.53
N PHE A 72 -30.87 18.96 9.68
CA PHE A 72 -31.64 19.95 10.43
C PHE A 72 -31.68 21.31 9.71
N SER A 73 -32.80 22.05 9.82
CA SER A 73 -32.95 23.43 9.33
C SER A 73 -32.62 23.66 7.85
N ASN A 74 -33.20 22.87 6.92
CA ASN A 74 -32.96 22.95 5.47
C ASN A 74 -31.49 22.72 5.04
N ASN A 75 -30.68 22.12 5.89
CA ASN A 75 -29.34 21.68 5.53
C ASN A 75 -29.37 20.26 4.95
N TYR A 76 -28.34 19.92 4.19
CA TYR A 76 -28.08 18.59 3.66
C TYR A 76 -26.74 18.10 4.19
N ALA A 77 -26.69 16.82 4.56
CA ALA A 77 -25.45 16.12 4.86
C ALA A 77 -24.99 15.38 3.61
N LEU A 78 -23.79 15.68 3.15
CA LEU A 78 -23.08 14.84 2.19
C LEU A 78 -22.55 13.62 2.93
N VAL A 79 -23.01 12.45 2.53
CA VAL A 79 -22.69 11.18 3.18
C VAL A 79 -22.13 10.16 2.19
N THR A 80 -21.34 9.22 2.69
CA THR A 80 -20.98 8.01 1.93
C THR A 80 -22.22 7.15 1.68
N ASN A 81 -22.27 6.47 0.53
CA ASN A 81 -23.36 5.59 0.13
C ASN A 81 -22.87 4.22 -0.38
N GLY A 82 -21.64 4.16 -0.92
CA GLY A 82 -20.98 2.93 -1.36
C GLY A 82 -19.70 2.63 -0.60
N LEU A 83 -19.05 1.53 -0.98
CA LEU A 83 -17.68 1.22 -0.56
C LEU A 83 -16.72 2.21 -1.21
N LEU A 84 -15.73 2.64 -0.43
CA LEU A 84 -14.63 3.48 -0.89
C LEU A 84 -13.37 2.61 -0.93
N ASP A 85 -12.47 2.95 -1.83
CA ASP A 85 -11.21 2.25 -2.07
C ASP A 85 -10.23 3.30 -2.60
N ARG A 86 -9.21 3.61 -1.81
CA ARG A 86 -8.23 4.66 -2.07
C ARG A 86 -7.26 4.22 -3.16
N GLU A 87 -6.91 2.93 -3.24
CA GLU A 87 -6.07 2.34 -4.27
C GLU A 87 -6.71 2.51 -5.65
N SER A 88 -8.05 2.43 -5.71
CA SER A 88 -8.84 2.77 -6.90
C SER A 88 -8.94 4.29 -7.12
N PHE A 89 -9.41 5.04 -6.11
CA PHE A 89 -9.63 6.49 -6.19
C PHE A 89 -9.30 7.20 -4.86
N SER A 90 -8.15 7.86 -4.82
CA SER A 90 -7.70 8.64 -3.65
C SER A 90 -8.42 9.99 -3.47
N GLU A 91 -9.09 10.50 -4.50
CA GLU A 91 -9.85 11.75 -4.44
C GLU A 91 -11.10 11.70 -5.33
N TYR A 92 -12.19 12.26 -4.83
CA TYR A 92 -13.44 12.44 -5.56
C TYR A 92 -13.81 13.91 -5.70
N ASN A 93 -14.13 14.34 -6.92
CA ASN A 93 -14.66 15.67 -7.20
C ASN A 93 -16.19 15.59 -7.34
N ILE A 94 -16.88 15.87 -6.24
CA ILE A 94 -18.34 15.73 -6.16
C ILE A 94 -18.99 17.02 -6.62
N GLU A 95 -19.67 17.00 -7.77
CA GLU A 95 -20.47 18.13 -8.24
C GLU A 95 -21.88 18.09 -7.64
N ILE A 96 -22.27 19.19 -7.02
CA ILE A 96 -23.62 19.45 -6.53
C ILE A 96 -24.23 20.57 -7.37
N THR A 97 -25.46 20.37 -7.81
CA THR A 97 -26.29 21.37 -8.47
C THR A 97 -27.39 21.84 -7.53
N ALA A 98 -27.53 23.15 -7.36
CA ALA A 98 -28.66 23.78 -6.71
C ALA A 98 -29.59 24.36 -7.78
N THR A 99 -30.90 24.12 -7.65
CA THR A 99 -31.91 24.64 -8.57
C THR A 99 -33.04 25.24 -7.75
N ASP A 100 -33.43 26.47 -8.05
CA ASP A 100 -34.62 27.11 -7.45
C ASP A 100 -35.92 26.50 -8.03
N SER A 101 -37.07 26.95 -7.52
CA SER A 101 -38.40 26.55 -8.03
C SER A 101 -39.07 27.67 -8.84
N GLY A 102 -38.29 28.66 -9.30
CA GLY A 102 -38.78 29.77 -10.11
C GLY A 102 -39.17 29.37 -11.53
N SER A 103 -39.73 30.31 -12.28
CA SER A 103 -40.18 30.09 -13.67
C SER A 103 -39.76 31.28 -14.55
N PRO A 104 -38.66 31.18 -15.33
CA PRO A 104 -37.79 30.00 -15.48
C PRO A 104 -36.92 29.74 -14.24
N PRO A 105 -36.52 28.48 -13.99
CA PRO A 105 -35.65 28.17 -12.87
C PRO A 105 -34.20 28.58 -13.12
N LEU A 106 -33.51 29.07 -12.08
CA LEU A 106 -32.07 29.31 -12.09
C LEU A 106 -31.34 28.21 -11.33
N SER A 107 -30.07 27.99 -11.69
CA SER A 107 -29.26 26.96 -11.07
C SER A 107 -27.80 27.36 -10.92
N SER A 108 -27.14 26.78 -9.92
CA SER A 108 -25.70 26.92 -9.70
C SER A 108 -25.08 25.56 -9.40
N LYS A 109 -23.75 25.48 -9.60
CA LYS A 109 -22.98 24.26 -9.40
C LYS A 109 -21.80 24.52 -8.49
N LYS A 110 -21.46 23.52 -7.67
CA LYS A 110 -20.28 23.56 -6.80
C LYS A 110 -19.61 22.20 -6.74
N ILE A 111 -18.29 22.19 -6.91
CA ILE A 111 -17.47 20.98 -6.81
C ILE A 111 -16.89 20.90 -5.40
N ILE A 112 -16.99 19.73 -4.79
CA ILE A 112 -16.46 19.41 -3.47
C ILE A 112 -15.36 18.37 -3.64
N PRO A 113 -14.08 18.72 -3.42
CA PRO A 113 -13.02 17.75 -3.36
C PRO A 113 -13.12 16.96 -2.05
N VAL A 114 -13.16 15.63 -2.16
CA VAL A 114 -13.18 14.71 -1.03
C VAL A 114 -11.99 13.79 -1.14
N SER A 115 -11.04 13.94 -0.23
CA SER A 115 -9.88 13.07 -0.12
C SER A 115 -10.22 11.80 0.66
N ILE A 116 -9.75 10.66 0.14
CA ILE A 116 -9.87 9.37 0.81
C ILE A 116 -8.57 9.11 1.58
N THR A 117 -8.68 8.81 2.87
CA THR A 117 -7.53 8.46 3.70
C THR A 117 -7.34 6.97 3.77
N ASP A 118 -6.09 6.58 3.63
CA ASP A 118 -5.57 5.22 3.63
C ASP A 118 -5.84 4.46 4.94
N VAL A 119 -6.09 3.16 4.78
CA VAL A 119 -6.28 2.14 5.80
C VAL A 119 -5.41 0.96 5.40
N ASN A 120 -4.74 0.34 6.38
CA ASN A 120 -3.85 -0.78 6.12
C ASN A 120 -4.65 -2.05 5.79
N ASP A 121 -5.10 -2.21 4.54
CA ASP A 121 -5.92 -3.33 4.09
C ASP A 121 -5.29 -4.15 2.94
N ASN A 122 -4.14 -3.72 2.40
CA ASN A 122 -3.35 -4.51 1.47
C ASN A 122 -2.06 -5.01 2.15
N PRO A 123 -1.85 -6.34 2.26
CA PRO A 123 -0.57 -6.85 2.72
C PRO A 123 0.53 -6.64 1.67
N PRO A 124 1.81 -6.53 2.07
CA PRO A 124 2.92 -6.56 1.12
C PRO A 124 2.87 -7.85 0.29
N ILE A 125 3.09 -7.78 -1.02
CA ILE A 125 3.08 -8.93 -1.93
C ILE A 125 4.45 -9.10 -2.58
N PHE A 126 5.09 -10.25 -2.38
CA PHE A 126 6.32 -10.61 -3.09
C PHE A 126 6.08 -10.76 -4.60
N THR A 127 7.08 -10.33 -5.38
CA THR A 127 7.08 -10.50 -6.85
C THR A 127 6.96 -11.95 -7.31
N GLN A 128 7.39 -12.91 -6.49
CA GLN A 128 7.23 -14.35 -6.74
C GLN A 128 6.91 -15.08 -5.42
N PRO A 129 6.12 -16.16 -5.45
CA PRO A 129 5.85 -16.96 -4.26
C PRO A 129 7.08 -17.77 -3.80
N SER A 130 7.99 -18.06 -4.74
CA SER A 130 9.23 -18.77 -4.47
C SER A 130 10.36 -18.30 -5.37
N TYR A 131 11.59 -18.32 -4.87
CA TYR A 131 12.80 -17.94 -5.59
C TYR A 131 13.81 -19.08 -5.58
N ASN A 132 14.46 -19.34 -6.73
CA ASN A 132 15.55 -20.29 -6.83
C ASN A 132 16.86 -19.54 -6.98
N VAL A 133 17.78 -19.76 -6.04
CA VAL A 133 19.08 -19.09 -5.97
C VAL A 133 20.17 -20.14 -6.13
N TYR A 134 21.12 -19.89 -7.02
CA TYR A 134 22.23 -20.79 -7.27
C TYR A 134 23.52 -20.14 -6.80
N LEU A 135 24.19 -20.78 -5.85
CA LEU A 135 25.40 -20.28 -5.22
C LEU A 135 26.53 -21.28 -5.47
N LYS A 136 27.68 -20.82 -5.93
CA LYS A 136 28.87 -21.68 -5.98
C LYS A 136 29.38 -21.93 -4.57
N GLU A 137 29.74 -23.16 -4.27
CA GLU A 137 30.46 -23.45 -3.03
C GLU A 137 31.80 -22.71 -2.95
N ASN A 138 32.41 -22.69 -1.77
CA ASN A 138 33.65 -21.96 -1.49
C ASN A 138 33.56 -20.46 -1.80
N GLY A 139 32.34 -19.92 -1.85
CA GLY A 139 32.06 -18.50 -2.06
C GLY A 139 32.55 -17.64 -0.89
N VAL A 140 32.86 -16.38 -1.18
CA VAL A 140 33.31 -15.41 -0.18
C VAL A 140 32.15 -15.10 0.79
N PRO A 141 32.35 -15.24 2.11
CA PRO A 141 31.36 -14.81 3.11
C PRO A 141 31.04 -13.31 2.97
N GLY A 142 29.79 -12.94 3.23
CA GLY A 142 29.30 -11.57 3.06
C GLY A 142 28.93 -11.21 1.62
N SER A 143 29.01 -12.16 0.68
CA SER A 143 28.56 -11.93 -0.69
C SER A 143 27.03 -11.93 -0.79
N ILE A 144 26.50 -11.10 -1.69
CA ILE A 144 25.07 -11.07 -2.00
C ILE A 144 24.66 -12.35 -2.73
N LEU A 145 23.61 -13.01 -2.23
CA LEU A 145 23.03 -14.22 -2.80
C LEU A 145 21.94 -13.87 -3.81
N TYR A 146 20.99 -13.05 -3.38
CA TYR A 146 19.82 -12.67 -4.16
C TYR A 146 19.16 -11.44 -3.55
N SER A 147 18.31 -10.73 -4.30
CA SER A 147 17.46 -9.67 -3.75
C SER A 147 16.02 -10.05 -3.97
N VAL A 148 15.26 -10.19 -2.88
CA VAL A 148 13.81 -10.32 -2.96
C VAL A 148 13.18 -8.94 -3.00
N SER A 149 11.98 -8.87 -3.55
CA SER A 149 11.23 -7.62 -3.63
C SER A 149 9.74 -7.91 -3.47
N ALA A 150 9.12 -7.11 -2.61
CA ALA A 150 7.69 -7.05 -2.38
C ALA A 150 7.18 -5.63 -2.63
N SER A 151 5.89 -5.53 -2.95
CA SER A 151 5.18 -4.27 -3.15
C SER A 151 3.92 -4.25 -2.31
N ASP A 152 3.61 -3.10 -1.76
CA ASP A 152 2.40 -2.83 -0.99
C ASP A 152 1.61 -1.73 -1.70
N LEU A 153 0.29 -1.86 -1.76
CA LEU A 153 -0.59 -0.94 -2.51
C LEU A 153 -1.06 0.24 -1.67
N ASP A 154 -0.94 0.15 -0.34
CA ASP A 154 -1.35 1.18 0.60
C ASP A 154 -0.46 2.45 0.47
N PHE A 155 -0.59 3.41 1.38
CA PHE A 155 0.14 4.67 1.33
C PHE A 155 0.90 5.00 2.63
N GLY A 156 2.07 5.64 2.48
CA GLY A 156 2.86 6.12 3.61
C GLY A 156 3.45 4.97 4.43
N GLU A 157 3.19 4.95 5.75
CA GLU A 157 3.72 3.90 6.65
C GLU A 157 3.03 2.54 6.43
N ASN A 158 1.77 2.53 5.98
CA ASN A 158 1.04 1.31 5.62
C ASN A 158 1.69 0.61 4.42
N ALA A 159 2.32 1.37 3.50
CA ALA A 159 3.03 0.81 2.35
C ALA A 159 4.50 0.46 2.62
N LYS A 160 5.02 0.77 3.82
CA LYS A 160 6.46 0.78 4.07
C LYS A 160 6.93 -0.59 4.54
N ILE A 161 7.58 -1.29 3.62
CA ILE A 161 7.95 -2.68 3.80
C ILE A 161 9.28 -2.81 4.57
N SER A 162 9.30 -3.76 5.50
CA SER A 162 10.49 -4.29 6.16
C SER A 162 10.63 -5.78 5.86
N TYR A 163 11.84 -6.21 5.51
CA TYR A 163 12.15 -7.60 5.20
C TYR A 163 12.80 -8.32 6.38
N SER A 164 12.46 -9.59 6.59
CA SER A 164 13.07 -10.44 7.60
C SER A 164 13.11 -11.90 7.14
N ILE A 165 13.95 -12.71 7.79
CA ILE A 165 13.95 -14.16 7.61
C ILE A 165 13.26 -14.78 8.81
N LEU A 166 12.27 -15.64 8.58
CA LEU A 166 11.59 -16.37 9.64
C LEU A 166 12.53 -17.39 10.27
N ASP A 167 12.50 -17.47 11.60
CA ASP A 167 13.34 -18.41 12.33
C ASP A 167 13.01 -19.85 11.92
N SER A 168 14.06 -20.54 11.49
CA SER A 168 14.00 -21.90 10.99
C SER A 168 15.37 -22.55 11.18
N LYS A 169 15.41 -23.88 11.12
CA LYS A 169 16.65 -24.65 11.30
C LYS A 169 17.04 -25.35 10.01
N VAL A 170 18.33 -25.27 9.66
CA VAL A 170 18.98 -26.03 8.60
C VAL A 170 20.07 -26.88 9.26
N GLN A 171 19.99 -28.20 9.13
CA GLN A 171 20.90 -29.14 9.80
C GLN A 171 21.06 -28.86 11.31
N ASP A 172 19.94 -28.63 12.01
CA ASP A 172 19.85 -28.28 13.44
C ASP A 172 20.46 -26.93 13.87
N VAL A 173 20.98 -26.14 12.92
CA VAL A 173 21.52 -24.80 13.13
C VAL A 173 20.52 -23.75 12.66
N SER A 174 20.41 -22.61 13.37
CA SER A 174 19.50 -21.52 12.97
C SER A 174 19.90 -20.96 11.61
N VAL A 175 18.91 -20.69 10.75
CA VAL A 175 19.12 -20.08 9.43
C VAL A 175 19.86 -18.75 9.50
N SER A 176 19.71 -18.00 10.60
CA SER A 176 20.43 -16.75 10.86
C SER A 176 21.96 -16.91 10.89
N SER A 177 22.47 -18.12 11.12
CA SER A 177 23.91 -18.41 11.05
C SER A 177 24.40 -18.56 9.61
N TYR A 178 23.52 -18.91 8.66
CA TYR A 178 23.90 -19.13 7.26
C TYR A 178 23.69 -17.89 6.40
N VAL A 179 22.62 -17.14 6.66
CA VAL A 179 22.19 -16.03 5.82
C VAL A 179 21.67 -14.85 6.64
N TYR A 180 21.80 -13.67 6.06
CA TYR A 180 21.27 -12.42 6.58
C TYR A 180 20.45 -11.73 5.50
N ILE A 181 19.36 -11.05 5.86
CA ILE A 181 18.60 -10.19 4.95
C ILE A 181 18.67 -8.74 5.43
N ASN A 182 18.93 -7.83 4.52
CA ASN A 182 18.81 -6.41 4.79
C ASN A 182 17.31 -6.01 4.82
N SER A 183 16.89 -5.42 5.92
CA SER A 183 15.49 -5.07 6.19
C SER A 183 14.89 -4.06 5.24
N ASP A 184 15.71 -3.23 4.61
CA ASP A 184 15.24 -2.06 3.86
C ASP A 184 15.15 -2.35 2.36
N ASN A 185 16.05 -3.19 1.84
CA ASN A 185 16.15 -3.45 0.40
C ASN A 185 15.93 -4.93 0.00
N GLY A 186 15.73 -5.83 0.96
CA GLY A 186 15.46 -7.24 0.68
C GLY A 186 16.67 -8.01 0.11
N SER A 187 17.87 -7.45 0.16
CA SER A 187 19.10 -8.15 -0.26
C SER A 187 19.49 -9.21 0.77
N ILE A 188 19.67 -10.44 0.30
CA ILE A 188 20.06 -11.61 1.09
C ILE A 188 21.56 -11.83 0.89
N TYR A 189 22.29 -11.97 2.00
CA TYR A 189 23.73 -12.17 2.04
C TYR A 189 24.09 -13.50 2.67
N SER A 190 25.19 -14.09 2.22
CA SER A 190 25.81 -15.25 2.87
C SER A 190 26.58 -14.82 4.11
N MET A 191 26.46 -15.56 5.21
CA MET A 191 27.27 -15.34 6.42
C MET A 191 28.51 -16.24 6.46
N HIS A 192 28.49 -17.36 5.73
CA HIS A 192 29.58 -18.32 5.65
C HIS A 192 29.80 -18.81 4.23
N SER A 193 30.98 -19.38 3.97
CA SER A 193 31.24 -20.18 2.79
C SER A 193 30.48 -21.50 2.92
N PHE A 194 29.85 -21.92 1.83
CA PHE A 194 29.15 -23.20 1.76
C PHE A 194 30.05 -24.27 1.14
N ASP A 195 29.81 -25.52 1.53
CA ASP A 195 30.55 -26.72 1.15
C ASP A 195 29.51 -27.69 0.59
N TYR A 196 29.64 -28.05 -0.69
CA TYR A 196 28.68 -28.87 -1.42
C TYR A 196 28.61 -30.29 -0.87
N GLU A 197 29.71 -30.86 -0.39
CA GLU A 197 29.75 -32.19 0.21
C GLU A 197 28.93 -32.25 1.51
N LYS A 198 28.81 -31.13 2.24
CA LYS A 198 28.04 -31.05 3.50
C LYS A 198 26.60 -30.61 3.32
N LEU A 199 26.34 -29.61 2.48
CA LEU A 199 25.03 -29.02 2.29
C LEU A 199 24.82 -28.70 0.82
N LYS A 200 23.79 -29.31 0.21
CA LYS A 200 23.51 -29.14 -1.23
C LYS A 200 22.36 -28.20 -1.50
N VAL A 201 21.35 -28.25 -0.64
CA VAL A 201 20.15 -27.45 -0.76
C VAL A 201 19.61 -27.13 0.62
N PHE A 202 19.14 -25.90 0.79
CA PHE A 202 18.34 -25.52 1.94
C PHE A 202 17.28 -24.51 1.51
N GLN A 203 16.26 -24.38 2.34
CA GLN A 203 15.16 -23.45 2.11
C GLN A 203 15.09 -22.46 3.26
N ILE A 204 14.78 -21.21 2.93
CA ILE A 204 14.54 -20.15 3.91
C ILE A 204 13.19 -19.50 3.60
N GLN A 205 12.45 -19.14 4.64
CA GLN A 205 11.23 -18.35 4.48
C GLN A 205 11.56 -16.89 4.76
N VAL A 206 11.35 -16.04 3.75
CA VAL A 206 11.46 -14.60 3.90
C VAL A 206 10.07 -14.02 4.16
N GLN A 207 10.00 -13.02 5.02
CA GLN A 207 8.78 -12.28 5.34
C GLN A 207 8.96 -10.82 4.92
N ALA A 208 7.95 -10.28 4.24
CA ALA A 208 7.77 -8.85 4.03
C ALA A 208 6.64 -8.40 4.94
N LYS A 209 6.87 -7.33 5.70
CA LYS A 209 5.94 -6.81 6.69
C LYS A 209 5.87 -5.29 6.59
N ASP A 210 4.67 -4.76 6.53
CA ASP A 210 4.44 -3.31 6.53
C ASP A 210 4.67 -2.67 7.91
N GLN A 211 4.52 -1.34 8.00
CA GLN A 211 4.54 -0.58 9.25
C GLN A 211 3.15 -0.08 9.65
N GLY A 212 2.09 -0.69 9.10
CA GLY A 212 0.71 -0.37 9.41
C GLY A 212 0.27 -0.84 10.80
N SER A 213 -0.95 -0.45 11.20
CA SER A 213 -1.54 -0.80 12.49
C SER A 213 -3.01 -1.22 12.34
N PRO A 214 -3.34 -2.52 12.38
CA PRO A 214 -2.43 -3.66 12.57
C PRO A 214 -1.50 -3.85 11.37
N SER A 215 -0.29 -4.34 11.63
CA SER A 215 0.67 -4.62 10.56
C SER A 215 0.28 -5.88 9.79
N LEU A 216 0.34 -5.84 8.46
CA LEU A 216 0.15 -6.98 7.59
C LEU A 216 1.49 -7.51 7.06
N SER A 217 1.49 -8.77 6.63
CA SER A 217 2.71 -9.43 6.17
C SER A 217 2.40 -10.54 5.18
N SER A 218 3.35 -10.81 4.29
CA SER A 218 3.37 -12.01 3.47
C SER A 218 4.70 -12.72 3.56
N ASN A 219 4.72 -13.98 3.13
CA ASN A 219 5.92 -14.82 3.14
C ASN A 219 6.20 -15.36 1.74
N ALA A 220 7.48 -15.52 1.40
CA ALA A 220 7.93 -16.23 0.21
C ALA A 220 9.02 -17.24 0.57
N THR A 221 9.18 -18.29 -0.24
CA THR A 221 10.19 -19.33 0.00
C THR A 221 11.38 -19.15 -0.93
N VAL A 222 12.59 -19.10 -0.39
CA VAL A 222 13.82 -19.06 -1.18
C VAL A 222 14.52 -20.40 -1.08
N HIS A 223 14.66 -21.09 -2.21
CA HIS A 223 15.41 -22.32 -2.35
C HIS A 223 16.85 -21.98 -2.76
N VAL A 224 17.80 -22.33 -1.91
CA VAL A 224 19.22 -22.08 -2.16
C VAL A 224 19.87 -23.39 -2.59
N PHE A 225 20.34 -23.42 -3.83
CA PHE A 225 21.07 -24.53 -4.44
C PHE A 225 22.55 -24.22 -4.44
N ILE A 226 23.32 -25.08 -3.77
CA ILE A 226 24.78 -24.98 -3.77
C ILE A 226 25.29 -25.76 -4.98
N LEU A 227 26.08 -25.10 -5.81
CA LEU A 227 26.71 -25.65 -7.01
C LEU A 227 28.09 -26.18 -6.64
N ASP A 228 28.28 -27.45 -6.95
CA ASP A 228 29.51 -28.23 -6.83
C ASP A 228 30.67 -27.60 -7.63
N GLN A 229 31.87 -27.62 -7.06
CA GLN A 229 33.13 -27.34 -7.72
C GLN A 229 34.09 -28.53 -7.55
N ASN A 230 34.93 -28.77 -8.55
CA ASN A 230 35.92 -29.83 -8.47
C ASN A 230 37.11 -29.43 -7.58
N ASP A 231 36.88 -29.29 -6.27
CA ASP A 231 37.87 -28.95 -5.24
C ASP A 231 38.40 -30.19 -4.48
N ASN A 232 37.74 -31.34 -4.65
CA ASN A 232 38.11 -32.63 -4.09
C ASN A 232 38.88 -33.48 -5.11
N ALA A 233 40.19 -33.65 -4.91
CA ALA A 233 41.01 -34.51 -5.78
C ALA A 233 40.72 -36.01 -5.55
N PRO A 234 40.70 -36.85 -6.61
CA PRO A 234 40.45 -38.28 -6.45
C PRO A 234 41.60 -38.94 -5.70
N ALA A 235 41.27 -39.78 -4.71
CA ALA A 235 42.23 -40.57 -3.95
C ALA A 235 42.23 -42.03 -4.42
N VAL A 236 43.42 -42.59 -4.65
CA VAL A 236 43.58 -44.02 -4.91
C VAL A 236 43.43 -44.77 -3.59
N ILE A 237 42.24 -45.30 -3.35
CA ILE A 237 41.94 -46.10 -2.16
C ILE A 237 42.43 -47.55 -2.27
N TYR A 238 42.84 -47.98 -3.48
CA TYR A 238 43.41 -49.30 -3.72
C TYR A 238 44.35 -49.30 -4.94
N PRO A 239 45.53 -49.96 -4.87
CA PRO A 239 46.08 -50.68 -3.72
C PRO A 239 46.67 -49.75 -2.64
N LEU A 240 46.68 -50.20 -1.38
CA LEU A 240 47.27 -49.43 -0.28
C LEU A 240 48.78 -49.30 -0.48
N LEU A 241 49.29 -48.07 -0.68
CA LEU A 241 50.73 -47.82 -0.70
C LEU A 241 51.30 -48.12 0.70
N ARG A 242 52.09 -49.20 0.81
CA ARG A 242 52.97 -49.39 1.97
C ARG A 242 54.03 -48.29 1.92
N ALA A 243 54.06 -47.44 2.95
CA ALA A 243 55.13 -46.46 3.12
C ALA A 243 56.50 -47.19 3.07
N LEU A 244 57.30 -46.88 2.06
CA LEU A 244 58.70 -47.32 1.99
C LEU A 244 59.46 -46.60 3.11
N GLY A 245 59.81 -47.35 4.15
CA GLY A 245 60.73 -46.90 5.19
C GLY A 245 62.11 -46.58 4.63
N SER A 246 62.71 -45.56 5.23
CA SER A 246 64.15 -45.29 5.37
C SER A 246 65.11 -45.98 4.38
N LEU A 247 65.71 -45.18 3.48
CA LEU A 247 67.05 -45.46 2.98
C LEU A 247 67.98 -44.40 3.57
N SER A 248 68.62 -44.79 4.68
CA SER A 248 69.81 -44.15 5.22
C SER A 248 70.94 -44.15 4.19
N SER A 249 71.62 -43.02 4.11
CA SER A 249 72.92 -42.84 3.49
C SER A 249 73.94 -43.86 4.01
N GLU A 250 74.61 -44.58 3.11
CA GLU A 250 75.91 -45.18 3.42
C GLU A 250 76.84 -45.03 2.21
N ASP A 251 78.03 -44.56 2.53
CA ASP A 251 79.10 -44.08 1.66
C ASP A 251 79.71 -45.15 0.74
N ALA A 252 80.35 -44.66 -0.33
CA ALA A 252 81.20 -45.39 -1.26
C ALA A 252 82.42 -46.07 -0.57
N PRO A 253 83.17 -46.94 -1.28
CA PRO A 253 84.31 -46.38 -2.02
C PRO A 253 84.63 -47.03 -3.37
N LEU A 254 85.40 -46.26 -4.13
CA LEU A 254 86.02 -46.52 -5.43
C LEU A 254 87.01 -47.70 -5.43
N ARG A 255 86.95 -48.51 -6.51
CA ARG A 255 88.12 -48.86 -7.32
C ARG A 255 87.74 -49.35 -8.71
#